data_AF-A0A7S3ZU01-F1
#
_entry.id   AF-A0A7S3ZU01-F1
#
_cell.length_a   1.000
_cell.length_b   1.000
_cell.length_c   1.000
_cell.angle_alpha   90.00
_cell.angle_beta   90.00
_cell.angle_gamma   90.00
#
_symmetry.space_group_name_H-M   'P 1'
#
loop_
_entity.id
_entity.type
_entity.pdbx_description
1 polymer ?
#
loop_
_entity_poly.entity_id
_entity_poly.type
_entity_poly.pdbx_seq_one_letter_code
_entity_poly.pdbx_strand_id
1 'polypeptide(L)'
;ERLRSLKLLKTSLGAVIRSVDRLQSRHSSPHCIKSARAPTAERLRSLEARESNPQRVGKEGFDGHLSSQAYMQRSLALTAVVCARTARALLQRPAPLRHSVKMASTTTLYDPTPFYAAAQPPETKDFCMQQTMVRVKDPATSLKFYIETLGFQLVMFRDFPQWGFSVYFVAHGLTGPVPADEDARWDFCMRTPGCIELTWNHGSEKSDGAVYNTGNADATGTKDGEAVKGGFGHLGITVPDVYEACERFKKLGCTFTKTPNSGGMKGLAFVKDPDGYLIEVLPQGPMITKPLDCDGVAAEGGDGYKDNSKA
;
A
#
# COMPACT_ATOMS: atom_id res chain seq x y z
N GLU A 1 -2.32 -24.05 -6.06
CA GLU A 1 -3.41 -24.49 -6.97
C GLU A 1 -3.62 -26.01 -7.04
N ARG A 2 -2.62 -26.86 -7.30
CA ARG A 2 -2.79 -28.35 -7.31
C ARG A 2 -3.56 -28.94 -6.12
N LEU A 3 -3.27 -28.48 -4.90
CA LEU A 3 -3.98 -28.89 -3.68
C LEU A 3 -5.44 -28.42 -3.64
N ARG A 4 -5.76 -27.26 -4.23
CA ARG A 4 -7.14 -26.77 -4.40
C ARG A 4 -7.88 -27.60 -5.44
N SER A 5 -7.25 -27.93 -6.57
CA SER A 5 -7.82 -28.78 -7.63
C SER A 5 -8.07 -30.22 -7.16
N LEU A 6 -7.15 -30.81 -6.39
CA LEU A 6 -7.32 -32.14 -5.78
C LEU A 6 -8.43 -32.15 -4.70
N LYS A 7 -8.53 -31.08 -3.91
CA LYS A 7 -9.64 -30.92 -2.96
C LYS A 7 -10.98 -30.82 -3.69
N LEU A 8 -11.08 -30.03 -4.76
CA LEU A 8 -12.29 -29.93 -5.60
C LEU A 8 -12.68 -31.28 -6.20
N LEU A 9 -11.73 -32.03 -6.75
CA LEU A 9 -11.97 -33.38 -7.28
C LEU A 9 -12.46 -34.36 -6.20
N LYS A 10 -11.88 -34.32 -5.00
CA LYS A 10 -12.31 -35.15 -3.87
C LYS A 10 -13.72 -34.78 -3.40
N THR A 11 -14.07 -33.49 -3.39
CA THR A 11 -15.40 -33.00 -3.04
C THR A 11 -16.44 -33.44 -4.08
N SER A 12 -16.14 -33.32 -5.37
CA SER A 12 -17.04 -33.75 -6.46
C SER A 12 -17.23 -35.27 -6.47
N LEU A 13 -16.18 -36.06 -6.26
CA LEU A 13 -16.29 -37.52 -6.17
C LEU A 13 -17.11 -37.96 -4.94
N GLY A 14 -16.91 -37.29 -3.80
CA GLY A 14 -17.72 -37.52 -2.60
C GLY A 14 -19.19 -37.14 -2.78
N ALA A 15 -19.50 -36.11 -3.58
CA ALA A 15 -20.88 -35.74 -3.90
C ALA A 15 -21.56 -36.79 -4.80
N VAL A 16 -20.83 -37.34 -5.78
CA VAL A 16 -21.33 -38.42 -6.65
C VAL A 16 -21.62 -39.69 -5.86
N ILE A 17 -20.71 -40.12 -4.97
CA ILE A 17 -20.90 -41.31 -4.12
C ILE A 17 -22.14 -41.15 -3.23
N ARG A 18 -22.30 -39.99 -2.56
CA ARG A 18 -23.48 -39.71 -1.71
C ARG A 18 -24.80 -39.61 -2.47
N SER A 19 -24.77 -39.28 -3.77
CA SER A 19 -25.98 -39.32 -4.62
C SER A 19 -26.32 -40.75 -5.02
N VAL A 20 -25.33 -41.62 -5.25
CA VAL A 20 -25.55 -43.05 -5.52
C VAL A 20 -26.11 -43.76 -4.28
N ASP A 21 -25.55 -43.53 -3.09
CA ASP A 21 -26.05 -44.12 -1.84
C ASP A 21 -27.50 -43.69 -1.54
N ARG A 22 -27.84 -42.42 -1.77
CA ARG A 22 -29.20 -41.88 -1.58
C ARG A 22 -30.22 -42.40 -2.60
N LEU A 23 -29.78 -42.80 -3.79
CA LEU A 23 -30.63 -43.43 -4.79
C LEU A 23 -30.86 -44.92 -4.48
N GLN A 24 -29.84 -45.61 -3.96
CA GLN A 24 -29.97 -47.00 -3.50
C GLN A 24 -30.84 -47.13 -2.24
N SER A 25 -30.82 -46.14 -1.36
CA SER A 25 -31.65 -46.12 -0.14
C SER A 25 -33.13 -45.75 -0.39
N ARG A 26 -33.50 -45.32 -1.60
CA ARG A 26 -34.89 -44.93 -1.96
C ARG A 26 -35.67 -46.03 -2.70
N HIS A 27 -35.04 -47.16 -3.04
CA HIS A 27 -35.69 -48.32 -3.64
C HIS A 27 -35.42 -49.56 -2.80
N SER A 28 -35.96 -49.57 -1.58
CA SER A 28 -35.95 -50.72 -0.68
C SER A 28 -37.35 -51.34 -0.67
N SER A 29 -37.62 -52.26 -1.60
CA SER A 29 -38.71 -53.25 -1.46
C SER A 29 -38.06 -54.64 -1.28
N PRO A 30 -38.55 -55.51 -0.37
CA PRO A 30 -37.71 -56.57 0.23
C PRO A 30 -37.51 -57.84 -0.60
N HIS A 31 -37.79 -57.84 -1.90
CA HIS A 31 -37.69 -59.04 -2.74
C HIS A 31 -37.02 -58.76 -4.09
N CYS A 32 -35.73 -58.43 -4.09
CA CYS A 32 -34.76 -58.87 -5.13
C CYS A 32 -33.32 -58.48 -4.74
N ILE A 33 -32.69 -59.24 -3.84
CA ILE A 33 -31.22 -59.20 -3.69
C ILE A 33 -30.71 -60.61 -3.96
N LYS A 34 -30.37 -60.90 -5.22
CA LYS A 34 -29.44 -61.97 -5.57
C LYS A 34 -28.47 -61.49 -6.66
N SER A 35 -27.22 -61.31 -6.24
CA SER A 35 -25.97 -61.18 -6.99
C SER A 35 -25.83 -60.08 -8.05
N ALA A 36 -25.31 -58.92 -7.64
CA ALA A 36 -24.46 -58.08 -8.49
C ALA A 36 -23.09 -57.93 -7.81
N ARG A 37 -22.15 -58.84 -8.11
CA ARG A 37 -20.74 -58.66 -7.74
C ARG A 37 -20.14 -57.59 -8.65
N ALA A 38 -19.28 -56.74 -8.09
CA ALA A 38 -18.45 -55.82 -8.87
C ALA A 38 -17.67 -56.62 -9.95
N PRO A 39 -17.56 -56.10 -11.19
CA PRO A 39 -16.80 -56.80 -12.23
C PRO A 39 -15.33 -56.91 -11.81
N THR A 40 -14.77 -58.11 -11.94
CA THR A 40 -13.34 -58.34 -11.71
C THR A 40 -12.49 -57.52 -12.70
N ALA A 41 -11.27 -57.18 -12.29
CA ALA A 41 -10.33 -56.39 -13.11
C ALA A 41 -10.06 -56.99 -14.50
N GLU A 42 -10.28 -58.29 -14.67
CA GLU A 42 -10.16 -59.02 -15.93
C GLU A 42 -11.31 -58.71 -16.91
N ARG A 43 -12.55 -58.54 -16.40
CA ARG A 43 -13.71 -58.12 -17.21
C ARG A 43 -13.60 -56.67 -17.69
N LEU A 44 -12.99 -55.79 -16.89
CA LEU A 44 -12.71 -54.41 -17.27
C LEU A 44 -11.67 -54.32 -18.41
N ARG A 45 -10.61 -55.15 -18.37
CA ARG A 45 -9.63 -55.22 -19.47
C ARG A 45 -10.24 -55.75 -20.78
N SER A 46 -11.19 -56.69 -20.70
CA SER A 46 -11.90 -57.20 -21.89
C SER A 46 -12.80 -56.16 -22.58
N LEU A 47 -13.29 -55.17 -21.82
CA LEU A 47 -14.05 -54.03 -22.34
C LEU A 47 -13.14 -52.98 -22.98
N GLU A 48 -11.97 -52.71 -22.36
CA GLU A 48 -10.96 -51.81 -22.92
C GLU A 48 -10.39 -52.33 -24.26
N ALA A 49 -10.19 -53.64 -24.40
CA ALA A 49 -9.68 -54.26 -25.64
C ALA A 49 -10.68 -54.26 -26.81
N ARG A 50 -11.99 -54.09 -26.53
CA ARG A 50 -13.03 -54.01 -27.57
C ARG A 50 -13.23 -52.60 -28.13
N GLU A 51 -12.77 -51.55 -27.45
CA GLU A 51 -12.87 -50.15 -27.93
C GLU A 51 -11.62 -49.68 -28.71
N SER A 52 -10.54 -50.46 -28.74
CA SER A 52 -9.29 -50.08 -29.41
C SER A 52 -9.21 -50.44 -30.91
N ASN A 53 -10.32 -50.82 -31.56
CA ASN A 53 -10.36 -51.06 -33.01
C ASN A 53 -11.59 -50.38 -33.67
N PRO A 54 -11.45 -49.26 -34.40
CA PRO A 54 -12.58 -48.48 -34.93
C PRO A 54 -13.32 -49.07 -36.14
N GLN A 55 -12.94 -50.24 -36.65
CA GLN A 55 -13.54 -50.81 -37.88
C GLN A 55 -14.23 -52.15 -37.65
N ARG A 56 -15.26 -52.19 -36.80
CA ARG A 56 -16.24 -53.31 -36.79
C ARG A 56 -17.49 -53.06 -35.96
N VAL A 57 -18.28 -52.04 -36.30
CA VAL A 57 -19.74 -52.07 -36.00
C VAL A 57 -20.47 -51.37 -37.12
N GLY A 58 -20.67 -52.10 -38.22
CA GLY A 58 -21.73 -51.80 -39.18
C GLY A 58 -23.05 -52.34 -38.65
N LYS A 59 -24.12 -51.58 -38.87
CA LYS A 59 -25.55 -51.96 -38.82
C LYS A 59 -25.87 -53.31 -38.18
N GLU A 60 -26.19 -53.31 -36.89
CA GLU A 60 -27.18 -54.24 -36.34
C GLU A 60 -28.06 -53.46 -35.35
N GLY A 61 -29.37 -53.52 -35.56
CA GLY A 61 -30.37 -52.84 -34.76
C GLY A 61 -30.36 -53.37 -33.33
N PHE A 62 -30.56 -52.46 -32.37
CA PHE A 62 -30.92 -52.82 -31.01
C PHE A 62 -32.20 -52.07 -30.64
N ASP A 63 -33.31 -52.76 -30.90
CA ASP A 63 -34.55 -52.62 -30.16
C ASP A 63 -34.32 -52.82 -28.65
N GLY A 64 -35.16 -52.16 -27.85
CA GLY A 64 -35.56 -52.70 -26.55
C GLY A 64 -34.73 -52.28 -25.32
N HIS A 65 -35.28 -51.32 -24.58
CA HIS A 65 -35.15 -51.13 -23.13
C HIS A 65 -33.86 -51.60 -22.42
N LEU A 66 -32.83 -50.75 -22.44
CA LEU A 66 -31.96 -50.65 -21.27
C LEU A 66 -32.71 -49.89 -20.18
N SER A 67 -32.86 -50.49 -18.99
CA SER A 67 -33.44 -49.80 -17.84
C SER A 67 -32.63 -48.54 -17.55
N SER A 68 -33.29 -47.47 -17.10
CA SER A 68 -32.65 -46.19 -16.72
C SER A 68 -31.44 -46.39 -15.79
N GLN A 69 -31.46 -47.48 -15.00
CA GLN A 69 -30.38 -47.90 -14.12
C GLN A 69 -29.11 -48.36 -14.86
N ALA A 70 -29.24 -49.09 -15.97
CA ALA A 70 -28.09 -49.56 -16.78
C ALA A 70 -27.41 -48.40 -17.55
N TYR A 71 -28.20 -47.43 -18.01
CA TYR A 71 -27.67 -46.22 -18.66
C TYR A 71 -26.92 -45.33 -17.64
N MET A 72 -27.49 -45.18 -16.43
CA MET A 72 -26.87 -44.41 -15.36
C MET A 72 -25.58 -45.07 -14.85
N GLN A 73 -25.54 -46.40 -14.72
CA GLN A 73 -24.32 -47.13 -14.36
C GLN A 73 -23.22 -47.01 -15.43
N ARG A 74 -23.57 -47.04 -16.73
CA ARG A 74 -22.59 -46.78 -17.81
C ARG A 74 -22.06 -45.36 -17.79
N SER A 75 -22.92 -44.37 -17.55
CA SER A 75 -22.52 -42.96 -17.45
C SER A 75 -21.62 -42.70 -16.23
N LEU A 76 -21.91 -43.31 -15.08
CA LEU A 76 -21.08 -43.27 -13.88
C LEU A 76 -19.73 -43.95 -14.08
N ALA A 77 -19.70 -45.11 -14.74
CA ALA A 77 -18.46 -45.81 -15.06
C ALA A 77 -17.58 -44.98 -16.01
N LEU A 78 -18.17 -44.37 -17.05
CA LEU A 78 -17.46 -43.50 -17.98
C LEU A 78 -16.90 -42.27 -17.27
N THR A 79 -17.70 -41.65 -16.38
CA THR A 79 -17.27 -40.51 -15.57
C THR A 79 -16.13 -40.88 -14.62
N ALA A 80 -16.19 -42.06 -13.98
CA ALA A 80 -15.12 -42.55 -13.11
C ALA A 80 -13.82 -42.83 -13.89
N VAL A 81 -13.91 -43.39 -15.09
CA VAL A 81 -12.75 -43.62 -15.98
C VAL A 81 -12.14 -42.30 -16.43
N VAL A 82 -12.96 -41.31 -16.81
CA VAL A 82 -12.48 -39.97 -17.16
C VAL A 82 -11.83 -39.29 -15.95
N CYS A 83 -12.44 -39.33 -14.77
CA CYS A 83 -11.83 -38.80 -13.54
C CYS A 83 -10.50 -39.49 -13.20
N ALA A 84 -10.42 -40.82 -13.34
CA ALA A 84 -9.20 -41.58 -13.09
C ALA A 84 -8.10 -41.27 -14.10
N ARG A 85 -8.42 -41.15 -15.40
CA ARG A 85 -7.48 -40.72 -16.45
C ARG A 85 -6.97 -39.30 -16.18
N THR A 86 -7.86 -38.38 -15.81
CA THR A 86 -7.49 -36.99 -15.50
C THR A 86 -6.63 -36.91 -14.23
N ALA A 87 -6.95 -37.69 -13.20
CA ALA A 87 -6.14 -37.77 -11.99
C ALA A 87 -4.75 -38.37 -12.25
N ARG A 88 -4.67 -39.43 -13.07
CA ARG A 88 -3.40 -40.04 -13.46
C ARG A 88 -2.54 -39.09 -14.30
N ALA A 89 -3.15 -38.36 -15.24
CA ALA A 89 -2.47 -37.30 -15.99
C ALA A 89 -1.98 -36.15 -15.09
N LEU A 90 -2.75 -35.78 -14.06
CA LEU A 90 -2.34 -34.75 -13.09
C LEU A 90 -1.19 -35.21 -12.17
N LEU A 91 -1.17 -36.51 -11.82
CA LEU A 91 -0.13 -37.13 -10.98
C LEU A 91 1.15 -37.44 -11.75
N GLN A 92 1.05 -37.79 -13.03
CA GLN A 92 2.19 -38.09 -13.91
C GLN A 92 2.77 -36.85 -14.59
N ARG A 93 2.10 -35.69 -14.53
CA ARG A 93 2.71 -34.43 -14.93
C ARG A 93 3.93 -34.17 -14.03
N PRO A 94 5.16 -34.11 -14.59
CA PRO A 94 6.34 -33.78 -13.81
C PRO A 94 6.02 -32.52 -13.01
N ALA A 95 6.39 -32.52 -11.72
CA ALA A 95 6.26 -31.31 -10.93
C ALA A 95 6.87 -30.18 -11.77
N PRO A 96 6.18 -29.04 -11.97
CA PRO A 96 6.84 -27.92 -12.61
C PRO A 96 8.11 -27.73 -11.81
N LEU A 97 9.27 -27.78 -12.48
CA LEU A 97 10.53 -27.43 -11.85
C LEU A 97 10.23 -26.12 -11.15
N ARG A 98 10.18 -26.14 -9.81
CA ARG A 98 10.23 -24.93 -9.04
C ARG A 98 11.64 -24.43 -9.28
N HIS A 99 11.84 -23.79 -10.43
CA HIS A 99 12.66 -22.61 -10.44
C HIS A 99 12.00 -21.73 -9.38
N SER A 100 12.53 -21.82 -8.16
CA SER A 100 12.61 -20.64 -7.32
C SER A 100 13.33 -19.63 -8.19
N VAL A 101 12.58 -18.96 -9.07
CA VAL A 101 12.91 -17.60 -9.42
C VAL A 101 12.77 -16.91 -8.08
N LYS A 102 13.88 -16.88 -7.32
CA LYS A 102 14.16 -15.72 -6.50
C LYS A 102 14.03 -14.62 -7.53
N MET A 103 12.91 -13.90 -7.51
CA MET A 103 12.87 -12.57 -8.08
C MET A 103 13.90 -11.83 -7.24
N ALA A 104 15.18 -11.97 -7.60
CA ALA A 104 16.21 -11.11 -7.11
C ALA A 104 15.72 -9.76 -7.56
N SER A 105 15.33 -8.92 -6.60
CA SER A 105 15.18 -7.50 -6.84
C SER A 105 16.48 -7.09 -7.54
N THR A 106 16.41 -6.88 -8.85
CA THR A 106 17.55 -6.52 -9.69
C THR A 106 18.02 -5.11 -9.40
N THR A 107 17.30 -4.38 -8.54
CA THR A 107 17.74 -3.12 -7.99
C THR A 107 18.78 -3.40 -6.92
N THR A 108 20.05 -3.40 -7.32
CA THR A 108 21.13 -3.06 -6.40
C THR A 108 20.83 -1.66 -5.89
N LEU A 109 20.51 -1.55 -4.60
CA LEU A 109 20.37 -0.25 -3.95
C LEU A 109 21.68 0.52 -4.15
N TYR A 110 21.56 1.84 -4.31
CA TYR A 110 22.73 2.69 -4.24
C TYR A 110 23.40 2.49 -2.88
N ASP A 111 24.71 2.25 -2.88
CA ASP A 111 25.48 2.09 -1.65
C ASP A 111 25.98 3.46 -1.16
N PRO A 112 25.40 4.04 -0.09
CA PRO A 112 25.86 5.32 0.43
C PRO A 112 27.11 5.18 1.31
N THR A 113 27.62 3.95 1.55
CA THR A 113 28.71 3.69 2.50
C THR A 113 29.93 4.61 2.32
N PRO A 114 30.39 4.90 1.08
CA PRO A 114 31.53 5.80 0.89
C PRO A 114 31.33 7.21 1.46
N PHE A 115 30.10 7.72 1.55
CA PHE A 115 29.82 9.08 2.03
C PHE A 115 29.87 9.22 3.54
N TYR A 116 29.72 8.13 4.30
CA TYR A 116 29.91 8.19 5.76
C TYR A 116 31.36 8.51 6.15
N ALA A 117 32.32 8.19 5.28
CA ALA A 117 33.74 8.44 5.50
C ALA A 117 34.28 9.68 4.76
N ALA A 118 33.45 10.36 3.96
CA ALA A 118 33.89 11.49 3.16
C ALA A 118 34.22 12.70 4.06
N ALA A 119 35.41 13.26 3.90
CA ALA A 119 35.78 14.51 4.55
C ALA A 119 35.02 15.68 3.90
N GLN A 120 34.59 16.65 4.72
CA GLN A 120 34.04 17.90 4.21
C GLN A 120 35.16 18.74 3.58
N PRO A 121 34.96 19.34 2.38
CA PRO A 121 35.92 20.27 1.81
C PRO A 121 36.19 21.44 2.79
N PRO A 122 37.45 21.76 3.11
CA PRO A 122 37.77 22.75 4.15
C PRO A 122 37.24 24.16 3.86
N GLU A 123 37.06 24.50 2.59
CA GLU A 123 36.51 25.78 2.13
C GLU A 123 35.02 25.97 2.44
N THR A 124 34.28 24.89 2.76
CA THR A 124 32.84 24.97 3.10
C THR A 124 32.58 25.03 4.60
N LYS A 125 33.63 25.09 5.43
CA LYS A 125 33.52 24.99 6.90
C LYS A 125 32.61 26.04 7.56
N ASP A 126 32.44 27.19 6.90
CA ASP A 126 31.61 28.30 7.40
C ASP A 126 30.26 28.41 6.65
N PHE A 127 29.91 27.43 5.79
CA PHE A 127 28.61 27.40 5.11
C PHE A 127 27.49 27.06 6.10
N CYS A 128 26.31 27.61 5.86
CA CYS A 128 25.12 27.41 6.68
C CYS A 128 23.95 26.95 5.81
N MET A 129 23.28 25.86 6.19
CA MET A 129 21.92 25.59 5.70
C MET A 129 21.00 26.59 6.41
N GLN A 130 20.90 27.78 5.82
CA GLN A 130 20.31 28.93 6.50
C GLN A 130 18.78 28.90 6.39
N GLN A 131 18.22 28.64 5.21
CA GLN A 131 16.77 28.70 5.00
C GLN A 131 16.23 27.62 4.07
N THR A 132 14.95 27.29 4.29
CA THR A 132 14.05 26.74 3.28
C THR A 132 12.93 27.74 3.02
N MET A 133 12.71 28.10 1.76
CA MET A 133 11.68 29.06 1.37
C MET A 133 10.41 28.36 0.92
N VAL A 134 9.27 28.83 1.44
CA VAL A 134 7.94 28.46 0.96
C VAL A 134 7.11 29.71 0.72
N ARG A 135 6.24 29.67 -0.28
CA ARG A 135 5.30 30.77 -0.53
C ARG A 135 4.07 30.58 0.34
N VAL A 136 3.56 31.66 0.90
CA VAL A 136 2.35 31.64 1.74
C VAL A 136 1.29 32.58 1.20
N LYS A 137 0.03 32.15 1.25
CA LYS A 137 -1.10 32.91 0.71
C LYS A 137 -1.47 34.07 1.62
N ASP A 138 -1.54 33.81 2.91
CA ASP A 138 -1.88 34.81 3.92
C ASP A 138 -0.81 34.77 5.03
N PRO A 139 -0.01 35.84 5.19
CA PRO A 139 1.06 35.86 6.17
C PRO A 139 0.50 35.84 7.60
N ALA A 140 -0.69 36.37 7.86
CA ALA A 140 -1.26 36.40 9.21
C ALA A 140 -1.60 35.00 9.72
N THR A 141 -2.26 34.20 8.89
CA THR A 141 -2.59 32.80 9.25
C THR A 141 -1.33 31.93 9.34
N SER A 142 -0.36 32.17 8.44
CA SER A 142 0.92 31.46 8.42
C SER A 142 1.76 31.77 9.66
N LEU A 143 1.95 33.04 10.00
CA LEU A 143 2.68 33.45 11.20
C LEU A 143 2.03 32.88 12.46
N LYS A 144 0.70 32.91 12.56
CA LYS A 144 -0.01 32.27 13.67
C LYS A 144 0.30 30.78 13.77
N PHE A 145 0.27 30.05 12.66
CA PHE A 145 0.61 28.63 12.65
C PHE A 145 2.06 28.39 13.08
N TYR A 146 3.04 29.02 12.42
CA TYR A 146 4.45 28.75 12.73
C TYR A 146 4.83 29.22 14.16
N ILE A 147 4.32 30.36 14.61
CA ILE A 147 4.67 30.93 15.92
C ILE A 147 3.84 30.32 17.06
N GLU A 148 2.51 30.40 16.99
CA GLU A 148 1.65 29.97 18.10
C GLU A 148 1.47 28.44 18.11
N THR A 149 1.36 27.80 16.94
CA THR A 149 1.20 26.35 16.86
C THR A 149 2.55 25.63 16.95
N LEU A 150 3.55 25.99 16.15
CA LEU A 150 4.83 25.26 16.16
C LEU A 150 5.86 25.81 17.15
N GLY A 151 5.61 26.96 17.78
CA GLY A 151 6.50 27.55 18.78
C GLY A 151 7.72 28.26 18.19
N PHE A 152 7.71 28.59 16.90
CA PHE A 152 8.79 29.32 16.26
C PHE A 152 8.75 30.79 16.69
N GLN A 153 9.83 31.51 16.41
CA GLN A 153 9.92 32.95 16.61
C GLN A 153 10.15 33.64 15.26
N LEU A 154 9.53 34.81 15.08
CA LEU A 154 9.87 35.69 13.96
C LEU A 154 11.27 36.27 14.19
N VAL A 155 12.18 35.98 13.28
CA VAL A 155 13.58 36.43 13.33
C VAL A 155 13.79 37.68 12.50
N MET A 156 13.19 37.72 11.31
CA MET A 156 13.37 38.82 10.37
C MET A 156 12.10 39.04 9.55
N PHE A 157 11.81 40.31 9.26
CA PHE A 157 10.82 40.73 8.28
C PHE A 157 11.46 41.73 7.31
N ARG A 158 11.20 41.54 6.01
CA ARG A 158 11.57 42.50 4.96
C ARG A 158 10.41 42.65 4.00
N ASP A 159 10.10 43.91 3.66
CA ASP A 159 9.12 44.24 2.65
C ASP A 159 9.82 44.75 1.38
N PHE A 160 9.34 44.29 0.23
CA PHE A 160 9.86 44.67 -1.08
C PHE A 160 8.71 45.16 -1.98
N PRO A 161 8.12 46.32 -1.67
CA PRO A 161 6.93 46.82 -2.37
C PRO A 161 7.17 47.05 -3.87
N GLN A 162 8.40 47.37 -4.27
CA GLN A 162 8.80 47.52 -5.67
C GLN A 162 8.69 46.22 -6.49
N TRP A 163 8.66 45.07 -5.81
CA TRP A 163 8.53 43.75 -6.43
C TRP A 163 7.25 43.01 -5.99
N GLY A 164 6.41 43.65 -5.17
CA GLY A 164 5.11 43.10 -4.77
C GLY A 164 5.18 41.87 -3.86
N PHE A 165 6.20 41.77 -3.00
CA PHE A 165 6.29 40.69 -2.02
C PHE A 165 6.93 41.14 -0.70
N SER A 166 6.67 40.37 0.36
CA SER A 166 7.37 40.45 1.64
C SER A 166 7.87 39.07 2.07
N VAL A 167 8.89 39.04 2.92
CA VAL A 167 9.47 37.81 3.46
C VAL A 167 9.50 37.85 4.97
N TYR A 168 9.16 36.72 5.59
CA TYR A 168 9.14 36.53 7.03
C TYR A 168 10.00 35.31 7.36
N PHE A 169 11.12 35.53 8.03
CA PHE A 169 11.98 34.44 8.49
C PHE A 169 11.54 34.01 9.88
N VAL A 170 11.14 32.76 10.03
CA VAL A 170 10.81 32.14 11.32
C VAL A 170 11.78 31.02 11.64
N ALA A 171 12.16 30.87 12.90
CA ALA A 171 13.03 29.78 13.35
C ALA A 171 12.74 29.36 14.79
N HIS A 172 13.18 28.16 15.14
CA HIS A 172 13.14 27.63 16.50
C HIS A 172 14.57 27.47 17.05
N GLY A 173 14.71 27.40 18.38
CA GLY A 173 16.01 27.10 19.01
C GLY A 173 17.05 28.21 18.88
N LEU A 174 16.60 29.47 18.88
CA LEU A 174 17.49 30.63 18.80
C LEU A 174 18.53 30.62 19.93
N THR A 175 19.77 31.01 19.60
CA THR A 175 20.89 31.06 20.55
C THR A 175 20.83 32.27 21.50
N GLY A 176 19.92 33.21 21.25
CA GLY A 176 19.73 34.42 22.02
C GLY A 176 18.51 35.22 21.53
N PRO A 177 18.23 36.37 22.16
CA PRO A 177 17.14 37.24 21.73
C PRO A 177 17.41 37.81 20.33
N VAL A 178 16.36 37.95 19.53
CA VAL A 178 16.43 38.60 18.22
C VAL A 178 16.86 40.06 18.41
N PRO A 179 17.93 40.54 17.75
CA PRO A 179 18.39 41.91 17.90
C PRO A 179 17.33 42.96 17.50
N ALA A 180 17.34 44.09 18.23
CA ALA A 180 16.47 45.23 17.93
C ALA A 180 16.99 46.07 16.75
N ASP A 181 18.32 46.22 16.67
CA ASP A 181 19.01 46.87 15.55
C ASP A 181 18.85 46.07 14.26
N GLU A 182 18.68 46.78 13.14
CA GLU A 182 18.31 46.17 11.88
C GLU A 182 19.45 45.39 11.22
N ASP A 183 20.65 45.96 11.21
CA ASP A 183 21.84 45.34 10.65
C ASP A 183 22.23 44.13 11.49
N ALA A 184 22.25 44.29 12.83
CA ALA A 184 22.49 43.18 13.75
C ALA A 184 21.45 42.05 13.61
N ARG A 185 20.17 42.39 13.38
CA ARG A 185 19.12 41.38 13.16
C ARG A 185 19.32 40.64 11.85
N TRP A 186 19.72 41.32 10.78
CA TRP A 186 20.03 40.70 9.49
C TRP A 186 21.16 39.69 9.64
N ASP A 187 22.24 40.15 10.26
CA ASP A 187 23.42 39.37 10.58
C ASP A 187 23.10 38.13 11.42
N PHE A 188 22.27 38.30 12.44
CA PHE A 188 21.77 37.20 13.27
C PHE A 188 20.92 36.20 12.47
N CYS A 189 19.99 36.69 11.64
CA CYS A 189 19.13 35.86 10.82
C CYS A 189 19.94 35.03 9.82
N MET A 190 20.88 35.64 9.09
CA MET A 190 21.70 34.97 8.07
C MET A 190 22.67 33.93 8.64
N ARG A 191 22.90 33.93 9.96
CA ARG A 191 23.70 32.92 10.67
C ARG A 191 22.86 31.95 11.49
N THR A 192 21.54 32.11 11.50
CA THR A 192 20.61 31.17 12.15
C THR A 192 20.32 30.01 11.18
N PRO A 193 20.71 28.77 11.51
CA PRO A 193 20.44 27.62 10.65
C PRO A 193 18.97 27.22 10.69
N GLY A 194 18.47 26.66 9.59
CA GLY A 194 17.14 26.05 9.52
C GLY A 194 15.98 27.03 9.64
N CYS A 195 16.15 28.29 9.24
CA CYS A 195 15.04 29.22 9.09
C CYS A 195 14.04 28.71 8.05
N ILE A 196 12.77 29.08 8.23
CA ILE A 196 11.77 29.00 7.18
C ILE A 196 11.54 30.43 6.69
N GLU A 197 11.83 30.68 5.42
CA GLU A 197 11.49 31.92 4.74
C GLU A 197 10.06 31.79 4.20
N LEU A 198 9.10 32.48 4.83
CA LEU A 198 7.73 32.57 4.36
C LEU A 198 7.61 33.78 3.42
N THR A 199 7.43 33.54 2.13
CA THR A 199 7.31 34.61 1.14
C THR A 199 5.84 34.83 0.79
N TRP A 200 5.34 36.03 1.10
CA TRP A 200 4.00 36.45 0.73
C TRP A 200 4.05 37.35 -0.50
N ASN A 201 3.41 36.93 -1.60
CA ASN A 201 3.16 37.81 -2.74
C ASN A 201 1.91 38.64 -2.44
N HIS A 202 2.05 39.96 -2.53
CA HIS A 202 1.04 40.93 -2.09
C HIS A 202 -0.30 40.67 -2.79
N GLY A 203 -1.38 40.55 -2.01
CA GLY A 203 -2.74 40.36 -2.50
C GLY A 203 -3.16 38.90 -2.71
N SER A 204 -2.26 37.93 -2.57
CA SER A 204 -2.60 36.50 -2.71
C SER A 204 -3.66 36.02 -1.71
N GLU A 205 -3.77 36.66 -0.55
CA GLU A 205 -4.79 36.41 0.47
C GLU A 205 -6.22 36.66 -0.03
N LYS A 206 -6.38 37.50 -1.06
CA LYS A 206 -7.67 37.85 -1.67
C LYS A 206 -8.13 36.88 -2.75
N SER A 207 -7.26 35.96 -3.17
CA SER A 207 -7.61 34.96 -4.18
C SER A 207 -8.48 33.87 -3.57
N ASP A 208 -9.44 33.36 -4.34
CA ASP A 208 -10.27 32.24 -3.92
C ASP A 208 -9.47 30.92 -3.96
N GLY A 209 -9.73 30.02 -3.01
CA GLY A 209 -9.13 28.68 -2.98
C GLY A 209 -7.63 28.64 -2.71
N ALA A 210 -7.00 27.53 -3.11
CA ALA A 210 -5.56 27.31 -2.96
C ALA A 210 -4.78 28.07 -4.04
N VAL A 211 -3.71 28.77 -3.64
CA VAL A 211 -2.88 29.57 -4.56
C VAL A 211 -1.59 28.84 -4.93
N TYR A 212 -0.97 28.13 -3.99
CA TYR A 212 0.31 27.48 -4.19
C TYR A 212 0.18 25.96 -4.28
N ASN A 213 1.04 25.35 -5.10
CA ASN A 213 1.22 23.90 -5.13
C ASN A 213 2.22 23.50 -4.05
N THR A 214 1.87 22.51 -3.24
CA THR A 214 2.67 22.06 -2.10
C THR A 214 3.69 20.98 -2.47
N GLY A 215 3.70 20.55 -3.73
CA GLY A 215 4.63 19.55 -4.29
C GLY A 215 4.21 18.10 -4.08
N ASN A 216 3.14 17.82 -3.32
CA ASN A 216 2.66 16.45 -3.04
C ASN A 216 1.42 16.05 -3.84
N ALA A 217 1.02 16.84 -4.84
CA ALA A 217 -0.10 16.50 -5.72
C ALA A 217 0.39 15.69 -6.93
N ASP A 218 -0.46 14.79 -7.44
CA ASP A 218 -0.15 13.88 -8.56
C ASP A 218 0.10 14.59 -9.90
N ALA A 219 -0.17 15.89 -9.97
CA ALA A 219 0.05 16.75 -11.12
C ALA A 219 0.88 17.98 -10.74
N THR A 220 2.20 17.86 -10.71
CA THR A 220 3.10 19.01 -10.80
C THR A 220 3.56 19.12 -12.26
N GLY A 221 2.73 19.73 -13.12
CA GLY A 221 3.06 19.91 -14.54
C GLY A 221 4.29 20.80 -14.75
N THR A 222 5.14 20.45 -15.71
CA THR A 222 6.22 21.34 -16.21
C THR A 222 5.68 22.30 -17.27
N LYS A 223 6.53 23.24 -17.69
CA LYS A 223 6.28 24.21 -18.79
C LYS A 223 5.83 23.55 -20.11
N ASP A 224 6.10 22.27 -20.29
CA ASP A 224 5.86 21.53 -21.54
C ASP A 224 4.55 20.72 -21.54
N GLY A 225 3.73 20.84 -20.49
CA GLY A 225 2.38 20.25 -20.43
C GLY A 225 2.33 18.77 -20.03
N GLU A 226 3.48 18.15 -19.77
CA GLU A 226 3.57 16.77 -19.28
C GLU A 226 3.38 16.72 -17.75
N ALA A 227 2.64 15.72 -17.28
CA ALA A 227 2.45 15.48 -15.86
C ALA A 227 3.76 14.94 -15.24
N VAL A 228 4.42 15.76 -14.44
CA VAL A 228 5.47 15.28 -13.54
C VAL A 228 4.84 15.01 -12.18
N LYS A 229 5.28 13.93 -11.54
CA LYS A 229 4.85 13.61 -10.17
C LYS A 229 5.81 14.25 -9.19
N GLY A 230 5.27 15.04 -8.28
CA GLY A 230 5.97 15.47 -7.07
C GLY A 230 6.92 16.66 -7.22
N GLY A 231 7.64 16.96 -6.14
CA GLY A 231 8.62 18.04 -6.04
C GLY A 231 9.08 18.18 -4.59
N PHE A 232 8.86 19.35 -4.01
CA PHE A 232 8.99 19.53 -2.56
C PHE A 232 8.05 18.56 -1.81
N GLY A 233 8.56 17.94 -0.74
CA GLY A 233 7.81 16.99 0.08
C GLY A 233 7.22 17.63 1.33
N HIS A 234 8.07 17.99 2.28
CA HIS A 234 7.63 18.50 3.58
C HIS A 234 8.77 19.19 4.30
N LEU A 235 8.42 19.99 5.31
CA LEU A 235 9.31 20.34 6.40
C LEU A 235 9.20 19.27 7.50
N GLY A 236 10.20 19.18 8.37
CA GLY A 236 10.19 18.23 9.49
C GLY A 236 10.53 18.92 10.80
N ILE A 237 9.80 18.57 11.86
CA ILE A 237 10.13 18.95 13.23
C ILE A 237 10.31 17.70 14.09
N THR A 238 11.27 17.74 15.01
CA THR A 238 11.41 16.71 16.03
C THR A 238 10.81 17.20 17.35
N VAL A 239 10.08 16.31 18.01
CA VAL A 239 9.41 16.58 19.29
C VAL A 239 9.76 15.49 20.32
N PRO A 240 9.72 15.79 21.63
CA PRO A 240 9.96 14.78 22.66
C PRO A 240 8.92 13.65 22.64
N ASP A 241 7.65 13.98 22.40
CA ASP A 241 6.55 13.02 22.31
C ASP A 241 5.59 13.42 21.18
N VAL A 242 5.54 12.58 20.14
CA VAL A 242 4.71 12.82 18.94
C VAL A 242 3.22 12.83 19.28
N TYR A 243 2.77 12.00 20.21
CA TYR A 243 1.35 11.92 20.57
C TYR A 243 0.92 13.16 21.35
N GLU A 244 1.72 13.61 22.32
CA GLU A 244 1.41 14.84 23.08
C GLU A 244 1.42 16.09 22.19
N ALA A 245 2.39 16.18 21.27
CA ALA A 245 2.42 17.25 20.28
C ALA A 245 1.16 17.21 19.39
N CYS A 246 0.77 16.03 18.90
CA CYS A 246 -0.41 15.89 18.04
C CYS A 246 -1.73 16.16 18.78
N GLU A 247 -1.85 15.81 20.06
CA GLU A 247 -2.97 16.20 20.92
C GLU A 247 -3.09 17.72 21.01
N ARG A 248 -1.97 18.42 21.22
CA ARG A 248 -1.95 19.88 21.23
C ARG A 248 -2.36 20.46 19.88
N PHE A 249 -1.82 19.94 18.77
CA PHE A 249 -2.20 20.38 17.42
C PHE A 249 -3.68 20.15 17.13
N LYS A 250 -4.24 19.01 17.56
CA LYS A 250 -5.67 18.72 17.42
C LYS A 250 -6.52 19.73 18.19
N LYS A 251 -6.16 20.07 19.43
CA LYS A 251 -6.84 21.10 20.24
C LYS A 251 -6.79 22.49 19.63
N LEU A 252 -5.71 22.80 18.90
CA LEU A 252 -5.57 24.05 18.16
C LEU A 252 -6.26 24.04 16.79
N GLY A 253 -6.97 22.96 16.45
CA GLY A 253 -7.74 22.85 15.20
C GLY A 253 -6.90 22.56 13.97
N CYS A 254 -5.67 22.04 14.13
CA CYS A 254 -4.82 21.71 13.00
C CYS A 254 -5.38 20.55 12.16
N THR A 255 -5.13 20.60 10.85
CA THR A 255 -5.53 19.56 9.91
C THR A 255 -4.40 18.54 9.74
N PHE A 256 -4.73 17.25 9.80
CA PHE A 256 -3.77 16.17 9.61
C PHE A 256 -3.93 15.51 8.23
N THR A 257 -2.82 15.19 7.60
CA THR A 257 -2.77 14.18 6.51
C THR A 257 -2.63 12.78 7.11
N LYS A 258 -1.90 12.68 8.23
CA LYS A 258 -1.64 11.43 8.93
C LYS A 258 -1.50 11.71 10.43
N THR A 259 -2.26 11.03 11.27
CA THR A 259 -2.11 11.05 12.73
C THR A 259 -1.12 9.96 13.17
N PRO A 260 -0.62 10.00 14.42
CA PRO A 260 0.41 9.08 14.90
C PRO A 260 0.15 7.60 14.60
N ASN A 261 -1.10 7.15 14.72
CA ASN A 261 -1.48 5.76 14.48
C ASN A 261 -2.15 5.52 13.12
N SER A 262 -2.39 6.52 12.28
CA SER A 262 -2.96 6.27 10.94
C SER A 262 -1.90 5.77 9.95
N GLY A 263 -2.31 4.95 8.97
CA GLY A 263 -1.41 4.30 8.00
C GLY A 263 -0.51 3.22 8.61
N GLY A 264 0.45 2.71 7.85
CA GLY A 264 1.26 1.57 8.29
C GLY A 264 2.40 1.92 9.24
N MET A 265 2.99 3.11 9.14
CA MET A 265 4.06 3.55 10.03
C MET A 265 3.45 4.27 11.24
N LYS A 266 3.67 3.73 12.44
CA LYS A 266 3.12 4.25 13.70
C LYS A 266 4.12 5.17 14.41
N GLY A 267 3.63 6.07 15.26
CA GLY A 267 4.46 7.00 16.04
C GLY A 267 4.96 8.21 15.26
N LEU A 268 4.40 8.48 14.07
CA LEU A 268 4.75 9.59 13.18
C LEU A 268 3.48 10.32 12.73
N ALA A 269 3.50 11.64 12.59
CA ALA A 269 2.37 12.37 12.01
C ALA A 269 2.78 13.33 10.90
N PHE A 270 1.80 13.73 10.09
CA PHE A 270 1.89 14.83 9.14
C PHE A 270 0.73 15.79 9.39
N VAL A 271 1.05 17.00 9.83
CA VAL A 271 0.12 18.12 9.99
C VAL A 271 0.27 19.07 8.79
N LYS A 272 -0.80 19.75 8.40
CA LYS A 272 -0.78 20.75 7.33
C LYS A 272 -0.64 22.16 7.91
N ASP A 273 0.19 22.97 7.29
CA ASP A 273 0.15 24.42 7.47
C ASP A 273 -1.08 25.03 6.74
N PRO A 274 -1.35 26.34 6.87
CA PRO A 274 -2.51 27.00 6.24
C PRO A 274 -2.57 26.90 4.72
N ASP A 275 -1.43 26.83 4.05
CA ASP A 275 -1.31 26.66 2.59
C ASP A 275 -1.36 25.18 2.16
N GLY A 276 -1.31 24.26 3.13
CA GLY A 276 -1.39 22.82 2.92
C GLY A 276 -0.03 22.14 2.78
N TYR A 277 1.08 22.84 3.01
CA TYR A 277 2.40 22.22 3.10
C TYR A 277 2.41 21.24 4.27
N LEU A 278 3.06 20.10 4.04
CA LEU A 278 3.18 19.07 5.04
C LEU A 278 4.31 19.40 6.02
N ILE A 279 4.01 19.27 7.30
CA ILE A 279 4.98 19.31 8.40
C ILE A 279 5.00 17.92 9.03
N GLU A 280 6.12 17.21 8.84
CA GLU A 280 6.39 15.93 9.48
C GLU A 280 6.69 16.14 10.97
N VAL A 281 6.07 15.34 11.82
CA VAL A 281 6.25 15.38 13.29
C VAL A 281 6.90 14.07 13.72
N LEU A 282 8.19 14.15 14.05
CA LEU A 282 9.08 13.02 14.34
C LEU A 282 9.48 13.01 15.82
N PRO A 283 9.76 11.86 16.43
CA PRO A 283 10.35 11.82 17.76
C PRO A 283 11.83 12.21 17.73
N GLN A 284 12.33 12.83 18.81
CA GLN A 284 13.77 13.06 19.03
C GLN A 284 14.55 11.77 19.37
N GLY A 285 13.87 10.62 19.44
CA GLY A 285 14.43 9.34 19.85
C GLY A 285 13.72 8.18 19.14
N PRO A 286 13.63 7.00 19.78
CA PRO A 286 13.00 5.85 19.15
C PRO A 286 11.52 6.12 18.83
N MET A 287 11.04 5.48 17.77
CA MET A 287 9.62 5.45 17.41
C MET A 287 8.86 4.65 18.47
N ILE A 288 8.19 5.35 19.39
CA ILE A 288 7.34 4.73 20.41
C ILE A 288 5.88 4.82 19.93
N THR A 289 5.08 3.80 20.24
CA THR A 289 3.65 3.79 19.94
C THR A 289 2.81 3.89 21.22
N LYS A 290 1.67 4.58 21.15
CA LYS A 290 0.64 4.59 22.20
C LYS A 290 -0.61 3.86 21.71
N PRO A 291 -1.40 3.24 22.63
CA PRO A 291 -2.56 2.44 22.25
C PRO A 291 -3.56 3.18 21.35
N LEU A 292 -3.79 4.47 21.62
CA LEU A 292 -4.66 5.36 20.85
C LEU A 292 -3.89 6.64 20.49
N ASP A 293 -4.23 7.24 19.34
CA ASP A 293 -3.75 8.57 18.97
C ASP A 293 -4.82 9.65 19.18
N CYS A 294 -4.52 10.87 18.73
CA CYS A 294 -5.38 12.05 18.88
C CYS A 294 -6.70 12.00 18.09
N ASP A 295 -6.87 11.01 17.20
CA ASP A 295 -8.13 10.72 16.53
C ASP A 295 -8.79 9.44 17.08
N GLY A 296 -8.25 8.87 18.17
CA GLY A 296 -8.72 7.61 18.74
C GLY A 296 -8.36 6.39 17.88
N VAL A 297 -7.38 6.50 16.98
CA VAL A 297 -6.97 5.40 16.11
C VAL A 297 -6.08 4.44 16.90
N ALA A 298 -6.42 3.15 16.88
CA ALA A 298 -5.65 2.12 17.55
C ALA A 298 -4.28 1.86 16.86
N ALA A 299 -3.26 1.56 17.67
CA ALA A 299 -1.96 1.16 17.14
C ALA A 299 -2.01 -0.18 16.36
N GLU A 300 -2.90 -1.08 16.77
CA GLU A 300 -3.15 -2.35 16.09
C GLU A 300 -4.28 -2.18 15.06
N GLY A 301 -3.94 -2.24 13.76
CA GLY A 301 -4.94 -2.29 12.68
C GLY A 301 -5.02 -1.10 11.71
N GLY A 302 -3.88 -0.51 11.30
CA GLY A 302 -3.89 0.44 10.19
C GLY A 302 -3.67 -0.26 8.84
N ASP A 303 -4.33 0.24 7.78
CA ASP A 303 -3.88 -0.02 6.41
C ASP A 303 -2.38 0.32 6.30
N GLY A 304 -1.61 -0.51 5.59
CA GLY A 304 -0.15 -0.36 5.46
C GLY A 304 0.32 1.04 5.01
N TYR A 305 1.63 1.29 5.05
CA TYR A 305 2.19 2.59 4.67
C TYR A 305 1.77 2.92 3.23
N LYS A 306 1.03 4.02 3.05
CA LYS A 306 0.72 4.56 1.74
C LYS A 306 1.78 5.59 1.42
N ASP A 307 2.55 5.28 0.39
CA ASP A 307 3.54 6.18 -0.19
C ASP A 307 2.80 7.31 -0.91
N ASN A 308 2.82 8.52 -0.34
CA ASN A 308 2.14 9.68 -0.90
C ASN A 308 2.73 10.16 -2.25
N SER A 309 3.87 9.59 -2.69
CA SER A 309 4.43 9.85 -4.02
C SER A 309 3.86 8.94 -5.12
N LYS A 310 2.99 7.98 -4.76
CA LYS A 310 2.53 6.89 -5.65
C LYS A 310 1.02 6.87 -5.94
N ALA A 311 0.28 7.95 -5.69
CA ALA A 311 -1.06 8.09 -6.24
C ALA A 311 -1.00 8.40 -7.75
#